data_AF-A0A379GDE8-F1
#
_entry.id   AF-A0A379GDE8-F1
#
_cell.length_a   1.000
_cell.length_b   1.000
_cell.length_c   1.000
_cell.angle_alpha   90.00
_cell.angle_beta   90.00
_cell.angle_gamma   90.00
#
_symmetry.space_group_name_H-M   'P 1'
#
loop_
_entity.id
_entity.type
_entity.pdbx_description
1 polymer ?
#
loop_
_entity_poly.entity_id
_entity_poly.type
_entity_poly.pdbx_seq_one_letter_code
_entity_poly.pdbx_strand_id
1 'polypeptide(L)' 'MSISRIGTVISTCALPAFIATYGINTTMLVGAAISLFGMMVSVLFAPETKGLTLKQTSTMPMRRGK' A
#
# COMPACT_ATOMS: atom_id res chain seq x y z
N MET A 1 9.03 -13.79 -7.16
CA MET A 1 9.98 -12.73 -6.75
C MET A 1 10.19 -11.63 -7.82
N SER A 2 9.25 -11.35 -8.73
CA SER A 2 9.53 -10.44 -9.87
C SER A 2 8.65 -9.18 -9.95
N ILE A 3 7.38 -9.25 -9.53
CA ILE A 3 6.45 -8.11 -9.62
C ILE A 3 6.89 -6.89 -8.81
N SER A 4 7.44 -7.09 -7.60
CA SER A 4 7.89 -5.98 -6.75
C SER A 4 9.03 -5.16 -7.37
N ARG A 5 9.90 -5.80 -8.17
CA ARG A 5 11.03 -5.17 -8.86
C ARG A 5 10.58 -4.34 -10.06
N ILE A 6 9.64 -4.87 -10.84
CA ILE A 6 9.11 -4.20 -12.03
C ILE A 6 8.36 -2.92 -11.62
N GLY A 7 7.53 -3.01 -10.58
CA GLY A 7 6.81 -1.85 -10.05
C GLY A 7 7.74 -0.75 -9.52
N THR A 8 8.84 -1.12 -8.85
CA THR A 8 9.81 -0.14 -8.34
C THR A 8 10.59 0.55 -9.46
N VAL A 9 10.98 -0.16 -10.53
CA VAL A 9 11.65 0.43 -11.70
C VAL A 9 10.72 1.40 -12.42
N ILE A 10 9.47 1.00 -12.67
CA ILE A 10 8.48 1.86 -13.34
C ILE A 10 8.23 3.12 -12.52
N SER A 11 8.00 2.99 -11.20
CA SER A 11 7.73 4.14 -10.34
C SER A 11 8.91 5.13 -10.29
N THR A 12 10.13 4.61 -10.16
CA THR A 12 11.36 5.44 -10.13
C THR A 12 11.59 6.18 -11.45
N CYS A 13 11.33 5.55 -12.59
CA CYS A 13 11.48 6.21 -13.89
C CYS A 13 10.32 7.14 -14.24
N ALA A 14 9.10 6.86 -13.77
CA ALA A 14 7.93 7.67 -14.06
C ALA A 14 7.84 8.94 -13.19
N LEU A 15 8.22 8.87 -11.91
CA LEU A 15 8.15 10.02 -10.99
C LEU A 15 8.82 11.30 -11.53
N PRO A 16 10.08 11.24 -12.03
CA PRO A 16 10.77 12.42 -12.56
C PRO A 16 10.03 13.06 -13.74
N ALA A 17 9.47 12.24 -14.64
CA ALA A 17 8.70 12.71 -15.79
C ALA A 17 7.39 13.39 -15.36
N PHE A 18 6.71 12.85 -14.34
CA PHE A 18 5.51 13.45 -13.77
C PHE A 18 5.81 14.79 -13.08
N ILE A 19 6.92 14.90 -12.34
CA ILE A 19 7.30 16.15 -11.68
C ILE A 19 7.67 17.22 -12.72
N ALA A 20 8.39 16.84 -13.78
CA ALA A 20 8.78 17.76 -14.85
C ALA A 20 7.57 18.29 -15.64
N THR A 21 6.52 17.49 -15.81
CA THR A 21 5.36 17.86 -16.64
C THR A 21 4.24 18.51 -15.83
N TYR A 22 3.98 18.03 -14.60
CA TYR A 22 2.83 18.42 -13.80
C TYR A 22 3.18 19.18 -12.51
N GLY A 23 4.48 19.32 -12.20
CA GLY A 23 4.97 19.99 -11.00
C GLY A 23 4.80 19.15 -9.72
N ILE A 24 5.50 19.57 -8.66
CA ILE A 24 5.60 18.81 -7.40
C ILE A 24 4.22 18.66 -6.72
N ASN A 25 3.42 19.72 -6.70
CA ASN A 25 2.12 19.74 -6.00
C ASN A 25 1.18 18.62 -6.52
N THR A 26 1.02 18.55 -7.84
CA THR A 26 0.17 17.53 -8.50
C THR A 26 0.71 16.12 -8.25
N THR A 27 2.03 15.91 -8.34
CA THR A 27 2.62 14.58 -8.12
C THR A 27 2.46 14.06 -6.70
N MET A 28 2.52 14.94 -5.69
CA MET A 28 2.27 14.57 -4.30
C MET A 28 0.81 14.18 -4.07
N LEU A 29 -0.14 14.88 -4.68
CA LEU A 29 -1.55 14.50 -4.63
C LEU A 29 -1.81 13.14 -5.28
N VAL A 30 -1.16 12.86 -6.42
CA VAL A 30 -1.23 11.55 -7.08
C VAL A 30 -0.64 10.45 -6.19
N GLY A 31 0.53 10.68 -5.58
CA GLY A 31 1.13 9.74 -4.63
C GLY A 31 0.21 9.44 -3.44
N ALA A 32 -0.38 10.49 -2.85
CA ALA A 32 -1.36 10.35 -1.76
C ALA A 32 -2.60 9.55 -2.21
N ALA A 33 -3.10 9.79 -3.42
CA ALA A 33 -4.22 9.04 -3.98
C ALA A 33 -3.89 7.56 -4.16
N ILE A 34 -2.68 7.22 -4.63
CA ILE A 34 -2.22 5.83 -4.77
C ILE A 34 -2.13 5.15 -3.39
N SER A 35 -1.60 5.83 -2.37
CA SER A 35 -1.55 5.29 -1.00
C SER A 35 -2.94 5.04 -0.43
N LEU A 36 -3.88 5.97 -0.65
CA LEU A 36 -5.26 5.85 -0.19
C LEU A 36 -5.98 4.68 -0.90
N PHE A 37 -5.69 4.47 -2.19
CA PHE A 37 -6.17 3.32 -2.92
C PHE A 37 -5.61 2.00 -2.35
N GLY A 38 -4.31 1.92 -2.10
CA GLY A 38 -3.69 0.75 -1.46
C GLY A 38 -4.27 0.45 -0.07
N MET A 39 -4.59 1.50 0.70
CA MET A 39 -5.30 1.38 1.97
C MET A 39 -6.71 0.84 1.77
N MET A 40 -7.51 1.38 0.84
CA MET A 40 -8.84 0.86 0.55
C MET A 40 -8.80 -0.62 0.17
N VAL A 41 -7.92 -1.00 -0.74
CA VAL A 41 -7.76 -2.41 -1.14
C VAL A 41 -7.40 -3.28 0.06
N SER A 42 -6.48 -2.83 0.91
CA SER A 42 -6.10 -3.55 2.14
C SER A 42 -7.27 -3.69 3.11
N VAL A 43 -8.11 -2.66 3.26
CA VAL A 43 -9.31 -2.69 4.12
C VAL A 43 -10.39 -3.62 3.56
N LEU A 44 -10.53 -3.73 2.24
CA LEU A 44 -11.45 -4.69 1.61
C LEU A 44 -10.93 -6.12 1.75
N PHE A 45 -9.63 -6.34 1.55
CA PHE A 45 -8.99 -7.66 1.65
C PHE A 45 -8.71 -8.12 3.09
N ALA A 46 -8.90 -7.26 4.09
CA ALA A 46 -8.85 -7.62 5.51
C ALA A 46 -10.26 -7.67 6.13
N PRO A 47 -11.16 -8.59 5.71
CA PRO A 47 -12.43 -8.83 6.39
C PRO A 47 -12.24 -9.55 7.72
N GLU A 48 -11.14 -10.29 7.90
CA GLU A 48 -10.87 -11.11 9.09
C GLU A 48 -10.46 -10.31 10.33
N THR A 49 -10.14 -9.02 10.18
CA THR A 49 -9.84 -8.11 11.30
C THR A 49 -11.00 -7.17 11.61
N LYS A 50 -12.14 -7.29 10.92
CA LYS A 50 -13.32 -6.45 11.16
C LYS A 50 -14.03 -6.89 12.44
N GLY A 51 -13.94 -6.07 13.48
CA GLY A 51 -14.66 -6.24 14.74
C GLY A 51 -13.81 -6.76 15.91
N LEU A 52 -12.52 -7.06 15.70
CA LEU A 52 -11.61 -7.43 16.79
C LEU A 52 -10.89 -6.19 17.33
N THR A 53 -10.94 -6.00 18.66
CA THR A 53 -10.11 -4.99 19.33
C THR A 53 -8.63 -5.37 19.20
N LEU A 54 -7.75 -4.37 19.03
CA LEU A 54 -6.29 -4.54 18.93
C LEU A 54 -5.73 -5.48 20.00
N LYS A 55 -6.32 -5.48 21.21
CA LYS A 55 -5.93 -6.36 22.33
C LYS A 55 -6.24 -7.85 22.10
N GLN A 56 -7.31 -8.17 21.38
CA GLN A 56 -7.69 -9.56 21.08
C GLN A 56 -6.84 -10.12 19.93
N THR A 57 -6.59 -9.33 18.88
CA THR A 57 -5.74 -9.77 17.76
C THR A 57 -4.28 -9.95 18.19
N SER A 58 -3.77 -9.11 19.11
CA SER A 58 -2.37 -9.20 19.58
C SER A 58 -2.08 -10.35 20.54
N THR A 59 -3.13 -10.94 21.15
CA THR A 59 -3.00 -12.04 22.13
C THR A 59 -3.30 -13.41 21.51
N MET A 60 -3.74 -13.44 20.25
CA MET A 60 -4.03 -14.68 19.55
C MET A 60 -2.71 -15.42 19.24
N PRO A 61 -2.49 -16.65 19.77
CA PRO A 61 -1.25 -17.36 19.53
C PRO A 61 -1.13 -17.68 18.03
N MET A 62 -0.05 -17.21 17.41
CA MET A 62 0.27 -17.50 16.02
C MET A 62 0.47 -19.01 15.87
N ARG A 63 -0.57 -19.74 15.42
CA ARG A 63 -0.52 -21.20 15.25
C ARG A 63 0.49 -21.52 14.14
N ARG A 64 1.74 -21.78 14.53
CA ARG A 64 2.78 -22.37 13.70
C ARG A 64 2.26 -23.74 13.22
N GLY A 65 1.77 -23.76 11.98
CA GLY A 65 1.45 -25.01 11.28
C GLY A 65 2.70 -25.87 11.15
N LYS A 66 2.50 -27.18 11.34
CA LYS A 66 3.51 -28.25 11.21
C LYS A 66 4.23 -28.21 9.87
#